data_AF-A0A7Z2MR13-F1
#
_entry.id   AF-A0A7Z2MR13-F1
#
_cell.length_a   1.000
_cell.length_b   1.000
_cell.length_c   1.000
_cell.angle_alpha   90.00
_cell.angle_beta   90.00
_cell.angle_gamma   90.00
#
_symmetry.space_group_name_H-M   'P 1'
#
loop_
_entity.id
_entity.type
_entity.pdbx_description
1 polymer ?
#
loop_
_entity_poly.entity_id
_entity_poly.type
_entity_poly.pdbx_seq_one_letter_code
_entity_poly.pdbx_strand_id
1 'polypeptide(L)'
;MELCTQLNYVRSLSAGKAYFYYLSKSGEMCPLEIDRTRLRAPKGGYAEAYKGGKFVEKNVAPQDLAYSNPQFIEECYVKPGVDDIYCAFPLRIRANSLTPDTCSDDEVRSKLSLLAKTYQEINGYQELALRYAKNILLGTWLWRNRECRRLSIEVTTSDSQTLIVENATRLSWYGHWDEASAECLEKLTAYLMRALSDPTEYFYMDVKAKIGVGWGDEVYPSQEFLDDREDGAPTKQLATVELLNGKETAAFHGQKIGAALQSIDDWWHEEADKPLRVNEYGADREYVIARRHVSYGNDFYQLVRNTENWIETMTASQTIPNDVHFIMSVLSKGGLFNCSKAK
;
A
#
# COMPACT_ATOMS: atom_id res chain seq x y z
N MET A 1 18.17 23.32 -6.74
CA MET A 1 17.84 23.74 -5.35
C MET A 1 18.49 22.83 -4.29
N GLU A 2 18.82 23.38 -3.12
CA GLU A 2 19.23 22.60 -1.94
C GLU A 2 18.03 22.32 -1.03
N LEU A 3 18.03 21.19 -0.33
CA LEU A 3 16.95 20.87 0.63
C LEU A 3 17.12 21.66 1.92
N CYS A 4 15.99 22.07 2.50
CA CYS A 4 15.97 22.81 3.75
C CYS A 4 15.92 21.89 4.97
N THR A 5 16.24 22.44 6.14
CA THR A 5 16.36 21.66 7.39
C THR A 5 15.03 21.15 7.94
N GLN A 6 13.91 21.76 7.53
CA GLN A 6 12.57 21.29 7.85
C GLN A 6 11.73 21.31 6.58
N LEU A 7 11.39 20.13 6.07
CA LEU A 7 10.53 19.93 4.91
C LEU A 7 9.59 18.76 5.20
N ASN A 8 8.28 19.03 5.22
CA ASN A 8 7.24 18.05 5.47
C ASN A 8 6.13 18.15 4.44
N TYR A 9 5.63 16.99 4.00
CA TYR A 9 4.38 16.88 3.25
C TYR A 9 3.42 15.96 3.99
N VAL A 10 2.15 16.37 4.06
CA VAL A 10 1.08 15.49 4.54
C VAL A 10 0.66 14.57 3.40
N ARG A 11 0.44 13.29 3.70
CA ARG A 11 -0.04 12.32 2.70
C ARG A 11 -1.33 12.78 2.02
N SER A 12 -1.43 12.62 0.71
CA SER A 12 -2.63 12.92 -0.07
C SER A 12 -3.71 11.85 0.10
N LEU A 13 -3.32 10.57 0.17
CA LEU A 13 -4.24 9.44 0.35
C LEU A 13 -4.18 8.96 1.81
N SER A 14 -5.33 9.01 2.49
CA SER A 14 -5.47 8.59 3.88
C SER A 14 -6.50 7.48 4.01
N ALA A 15 -6.04 6.23 3.90
CA ALA A 15 -6.87 5.05 4.09
C ALA A 15 -7.21 4.81 5.58
N GLY A 16 -8.46 4.44 5.85
CA GLY A 16 -8.89 3.90 7.14
C GLY A 16 -8.43 2.45 7.33
N LYS A 17 -8.71 1.89 8.51
CA LYS A 17 -8.58 0.43 8.72
C LYS A 17 -9.56 -0.28 7.80
N ALA A 18 -9.13 -1.37 7.18
CA ALA A 18 -10.06 -2.27 6.49
C ALA A 18 -10.52 -3.35 7.47
N TYR A 19 -11.77 -3.76 7.38
CA TYR A 19 -12.35 -4.76 8.27
C TYR A 19 -12.96 -5.89 7.46
N PHE A 20 -12.70 -7.12 7.90
CA PHE A 20 -13.25 -8.33 7.29
C PHE A 20 -14.56 -8.70 7.96
N TYR A 21 -15.51 -9.20 7.20
CA TYR A 21 -16.78 -9.69 7.73
C TYR A 21 -17.46 -10.63 6.73
N TYR A 22 -18.47 -11.35 7.17
CA TYR A 22 -19.43 -12.01 6.28
C TYR A 22 -20.83 -11.50 6.56
N LEU A 23 -21.74 -11.68 5.61
CA LEU A 23 -23.15 -11.32 5.79
C LEU A 23 -23.96 -12.55 6.19
N SER A 24 -24.79 -12.41 7.22
CA SER A 24 -25.78 -13.41 7.56
C SER A 24 -26.87 -13.50 6.47
N LYS A 25 -27.74 -14.51 6.55
CA LYS A 25 -28.91 -14.62 5.66
C LYS A 25 -29.87 -13.42 5.76
N SER A 26 -29.86 -12.69 6.87
CA SER A 26 -30.63 -11.46 7.07
C SER A 26 -29.89 -10.19 6.65
N GLY A 27 -28.66 -10.30 6.13
CA GLY A 27 -27.82 -9.16 5.73
C GLY A 27 -27.08 -8.49 6.89
N GLU A 28 -27.05 -9.10 8.07
CA GLU A 28 -26.30 -8.58 9.22
C GLU A 28 -24.79 -8.84 9.05
N MET A 29 -23.98 -7.83 9.37
CA MET A 29 -22.53 -7.95 9.41
C MET A 29 -22.09 -8.85 10.58
N CYS A 30 -21.46 -9.97 10.25
CA CYS A 30 -20.93 -10.93 11.20
C CYS A 30 -19.39 -10.91 11.18
N PRO A 31 -18.73 -11.00 12.35
CA PRO A 31 -17.27 -10.92 12.43
C PRO A 31 -16.60 -12.16 11.83
N LEU A 32 -15.43 -11.96 11.24
CA LEU A 32 -14.48 -13.01 10.98
C LEU A 32 -13.55 -13.13 12.19
N GLU A 33 -13.78 -14.18 12.98
CA GLU A 33 -13.15 -14.38 14.28
C GLU A 33 -11.68 -14.79 14.16
N ILE A 34 -10.91 -14.49 15.20
CA ILE A 34 -9.52 -14.90 15.35
C ILE A 34 -9.45 -16.17 16.20
N ASP A 35 -8.87 -17.22 15.62
CA ASP A 35 -8.59 -18.48 16.30
C ASP A 35 -7.22 -18.42 16.98
N ARG A 36 -7.12 -19.04 18.15
CA ARG A 36 -5.88 -19.11 18.95
C ARG A 36 -5.39 -20.55 19.00
N THR A 37 -4.34 -20.84 18.25
CA THR A 37 -3.87 -22.20 18.02
C THR A 37 -2.53 -22.45 18.70
N ARG A 38 -2.44 -23.56 19.44
CA ARG A 38 -1.15 -24.12 19.89
C ARG A 38 -0.72 -25.23 18.96
N LEU A 39 0.38 -25.05 18.26
CA LEU A 39 0.91 -26.01 17.31
C LEU A 39 2.34 -26.43 17.66
N ARG A 40 2.77 -27.57 17.12
CA ARG A 40 4.13 -28.07 17.25
C ARG A 40 4.78 -28.05 15.87
N ALA A 41 5.76 -27.18 15.67
CA ALA A 41 6.55 -27.15 14.45
C ALA A 41 7.89 -27.88 14.69
N PRO A 42 8.45 -28.60 13.71
CA PRO A 42 9.82 -29.10 13.83
C PRO A 42 10.82 -27.93 13.83
N LYS A 43 11.98 -28.12 14.46
CA LYS A 43 13.12 -27.21 14.29
C LYS A 43 13.69 -27.39 12.88
N GLY A 44 13.47 -26.41 12.01
CA GLY A 44 13.93 -26.45 10.61
C GLY A 44 14.89 -25.33 10.21
N GLY A 45 15.28 -24.45 11.13
CA GLY A 45 16.10 -23.29 10.82
C GLY A 45 17.56 -23.66 10.54
N TYR A 46 18.20 -23.00 9.57
CA TYR A 46 19.62 -23.19 9.27
C TYR A 46 20.51 -23.02 10.50
N ALA A 47 20.20 -22.03 11.34
CA ALA A 47 20.93 -21.74 12.56
C ALA A 47 20.76 -22.82 13.65
N GLU A 48 19.85 -23.78 13.52
CA GLU A 48 19.71 -24.89 14.48
C GLU A 48 20.88 -25.87 14.36
N ALA A 49 21.35 -26.14 13.13
CA ALA A 49 22.42 -27.10 12.85
C ALA A 49 23.75 -26.45 12.44
N TYR A 50 23.76 -25.20 11.99
CA TYR A 50 24.96 -24.55 11.42
C TYR A 50 25.27 -23.18 12.05
N LYS A 51 26.56 -22.79 12.02
CA LYS A 51 27.08 -21.49 12.48
C LYS A 51 27.50 -20.60 11.31
N GLY A 52 27.09 -19.33 11.37
CA GLY A 52 27.47 -18.31 10.39
C GLY A 52 27.00 -18.65 8.96
N GLY A 53 27.51 -17.96 7.95
CA GLY A 53 27.15 -18.22 6.55
C GLY A 53 28.02 -19.28 5.84
N LYS A 54 28.94 -19.94 6.55
CA LYS A 54 29.98 -20.80 5.95
C LYS A 54 29.70 -22.30 6.10
N PHE A 55 28.46 -22.70 6.38
CA PHE A 55 28.07 -24.11 6.51
C PHE A 55 28.90 -24.89 7.53
N VAL A 56 29.27 -24.22 8.63
CA VAL A 56 30.03 -24.85 9.72
C VAL A 56 29.04 -25.53 10.66
N GLU A 57 29.13 -26.84 10.80
CA GLU A 57 28.24 -27.63 11.67
C GLU A 57 28.38 -27.24 13.15
N LYS A 58 27.26 -27.24 13.88
CA LYS A 58 27.22 -27.18 15.33
C LYS A 58 27.34 -28.59 15.89
N ASN A 59 27.98 -28.72 17.06
CA ASN A 59 27.93 -29.95 17.83
C ASN A 59 26.57 -30.05 18.56
N VAL A 60 25.55 -30.49 17.84
CA VAL A 60 24.19 -30.73 18.36
C VAL A 60 23.91 -32.22 18.35
N ALA A 61 23.25 -32.74 19.39
CA ALA A 61 22.91 -34.15 19.42
C ALA A 61 21.73 -34.44 18.48
N PRO A 62 21.59 -35.68 17.93
CA PRO A 62 20.48 -36.01 17.02
C PRO A 62 19.09 -35.67 17.59
N GLN A 63 18.89 -35.86 18.90
CA GLN A 63 17.64 -35.51 19.58
C GLN A 63 17.34 -34.01 19.61
N ASP A 64 18.35 -33.14 19.58
CA ASP A 64 18.17 -31.69 19.74
C ASP A 64 17.46 -31.06 18.54
N LEU A 65 17.68 -31.65 17.36
CA LEU A 65 17.02 -31.31 16.10
C LEU A 65 15.65 -31.98 15.95
N ALA A 66 15.40 -33.07 16.69
CA ALA A 66 14.12 -33.76 16.71
C ALA A 66 13.10 -33.12 17.66
N TYR A 67 13.54 -32.28 18.61
CA TYR A 67 12.62 -31.57 19.50
C TYR A 67 11.68 -30.66 18.73
N SER A 68 10.38 -30.77 19.02
CA SER A 68 9.39 -29.83 18.52
C SER A 68 9.61 -28.45 19.13
N ASN A 69 9.32 -27.42 18.34
CA ASN A 69 9.19 -26.03 18.74
C ASN A 69 7.69 -25.71 18.90
N PRO A 70 7.13 -25.74 20.14
CA PRO A 70 5.75 -25.36 20.37
C PRO A 70 5.56 -23.86 20.10
N GLN A 71 4.50 -23.52 19.38
CA GLN A 71 4.14 -22.15 19.07
C GLN A 71 2.71 -21.89 19.50
N PHE A 72 2.45 -20.66 19.95
CA PHE A 72 1.11 -20.15 20.19
C PHE A 72 0.89 -18.97 19.24
N ILE A 73 -0.09 -19.07 18.36
CA ILE A 73 -0.33 -18.09 17.28
C ILE A 73 -1.81 -17.80 17.11
N GLU A 74 -2.09 -16.64 16.51
CA GLU A 74 -3.41 -16.28 16.00
C GLU A 74 -3.53 -16.56 14.49
N GLU A 75 -4.68 -17.11 14.13
CA GLU A 75 -5.07 -17.49 12.77
C GLU A 75 -6.51 -17.04 12.52
N CYS A 76 -6.93 -16.99 11.26
CA CYS A 76 -8.27 -16.53 10.90
C CYS A 76 -8.77 -17.38 9.75
N TYR A 77 -9.88 -18.10 9.95
CA TYR A 77 -10.42 -19.03 8.96
C TYR A 77 -11.87 -18.69 8.62
N VAL A 78 -12.24 -18.94 7.37
CA VAL A 78 -13.63 -18.82 6.91
C VAL A 78 -14.46 -19.94 7.52
N LYS A 79 -15.58 -19.58 8.16
CA LYS A 79 -16.51 -20.53 8.77
C LYS A 79 -17.18 -21.43 7.70
N PRO A 80 -17.43 -22.72 8.00
CA PRO A 80 -18.24 -23.56 7.13
C PRO A 80 -19.61 -22.95 6.84
N GLY A 81 -20.02 -22.96 5.56
CA GLY A 81 -21.27 -22.37 5.11
C GLY A 81 -21.20 -20.91 4.69
N VAL A 82 -20.01 -20.28 4.76
CA VAL A 82 -19.76 -18.92 4.25
C VAL A 82 -19.08 -19.02 2.89
N ASP A 83 -19.77 -18.60 1.83
CA ASP A 83 -19.25 -18.64 0.45
C ASP A 83 -18.59 -17.32 0.02
N ASP A 84 -18.99 -16.21 0.65
CA ASP A 84 -18.47 -14.88 0.37
C ASP A 84 -18.13 -14.17 1.69
N ILE A 85 -16.93 -13.58 1.76
CA ILE A 85 -16.54 -12.60 2.77
C ILE A 85 -16.37 -11.24 2.13
N TYR A 86 -16.30 -10.20 2.97
CA TYR A 86 -16.15 -8.83 2.56
C TYR A 86 -14.96 -8.20 3.26
N CYS A 87 -14.29 -7.28 2.58
CA CYS A 87 -13.29 -6.41 3.18
C CYS A 87 -13.59 -4.98 2.73
N ALA A 88 -13.79 -4.06 3.67
CA ALA A 88 -14.16 -2.69 3.33
C ALA A 88 -13.31 -1.68 4.09
N PHE A 89 -13.01 -0.56 3.45
CA PHE A 89 -12.31 0.56 4.08
C PHE A 89 -12.72 1.90 3.45
N PRO A 90 -12.69 2.99 4.23
CA PRO A 90 -12.84 4.32 3.69
C PRO A 90 -11.49 4.90 3.23
N LEU A 91 -11.52 5.76 2.21
CA LEU A 91 -10.37 6.48 1.70
C LEU A 91 -10.67 7.98 1.60
N ARG A 92 -9.89 8.79 2.33
CA ARG A 92 -9.90 10.25 2.20
C ARG A 92 -8.77 10.70 1.28
N ILE A 93 -9.06 11.62 0.36
CA ILE A 93 -8.07 12.16 -0.57
C ILE A 93 -8.05 13.69 -0.48
N ARG A 94 -6.85 14.25 -0.50
CA ARG A 94 -6.59 15.70 -0.54
C ARG A 94 -5.42 16.02 -1.46
N ALA A 95 -5.44 17.19 -2.09
CA ALA A 95 -4.36 17.71 -2.93
C ALA A 95 -3.15 18.23 -2.12
N ASN A 96 -2.68 17.44 -1.14
CA ASN A 96 -1.61 17.85 -0.23
C ASN A 96 -0.21 17.89 -0.89
N SER A 97 -0.04 17.34 -2.10
CA SER A 97 1.22 17.42 -2.85
C SER A 97 1.43 18.78 -3.54
N LEU A 98 0.43 19.66 -3.56
CA LEU A 98 0.52 20.98 -4.21
C LEU A 98 1.47 21.95 -3.51
N THR A 99 1.69 21.78 -2.21
CA THR A 99 2.58 22.65 -1.43
C THR A 99 3.08 21.94 -0.18
N PRO A 100 4.32 22.22 0.29
CA PRO A 100 4.79 21.69 1.56
C PRO A 100 3.89 22.14 2.71
N ASP A 101 3.62 21.21 3.64
CA ASP A 101 2.91 21.53 4.89
C ASP A 101 3.80 22.36 5.81
N THR A 102 5.05 21.91 6.02
CA THR A 102 6.07 22.65 6.75
C THR A 102 7.31 22.79 5.87
N CYS A 103 7.86 24.01 5.77
CA CYS A 103 9.09 24.29 5.03
C CYS A 103 9.79 25.47 5.72
N SER A 104 11.07 25.32 6.07
CA SER A 104 11.87 26.37 6.73
C SER A 104 12.52 27.36 5.76
N ASP A 105 12.35 27.16 4.45
CA ASP A 105 12.96 27.97 3.39
C ASP A 105 11.89 28.33 2.35
N ASP A 106 11.65 29.63 2.16
CA ASP A 106 10.62 30.12 1.27
C ASP A 106 10.95 29.92 -0.21
N GLU A 107 12.24 29.94 -0.59
CA GLU A 107 12.66 29.69 -1.96
C GLU A 107 12.41 28.22 -2.34
N VAL A 108 12.73 27.29 -1.44
CA VAL A 108 12.43 25.87 -1.59
C VAL A 108 10.92 25.64 -1.70
N ARG A 109 10.12 26.29 -0.84
CA ARG A 109 8.66 26.22 -0.89
C ARG A 109 8.13 26.69 -2.23
N SER A 110 8.55 27.87 -2.69
CA SER A 110 8.12 28.44 -3.97
C SER A 110 8.47 27.53 -5.15
N LYS A 111 9.68 26.95 -5.17
CA LYS A 111 10.11 26.03 -6.25
C LYS A 111 9.28 24.74 -6.28
N LEU A 112 9.03 24.13 -5.12
CA LEU A 112 8.22 22.91 -5.04
C LEU A 112 6.74 23.15 -5.37
N SER A 113 6.18 24.28 -4.93
CA SER A 113 4.82 24.67 -5.31
C SER A 113 4.72 24.98 -6.81
N LEU A 114 5.74 25.61 -7.40
CA LEU A 114 5.79 25.86 -8.83
C LEU A 114 5.90 24.54 -9.61
N LEU A 115 6.72 23.59 -9.16
CA LEU A 115 6.80 22.25 -9.76
C LEU A 115 5.43 21.58 -9.79
N ALA A 116 4.73 21.54 -8.66
CA ALA A 116 3.41 20.93 -8.57
C ALA A 116 2.37 21.64 -9.45
N LYS A 117 2.45 22.98 -9.54
CA LYS A 117 1.60 23.78 -10.42
C LYS A 117 1.86 23.49 -11.90
N THR A 118 3.12 23.52 -12.34
CA THR A 118 3.49 23.21 -13.72
C THR A 118 3.07 21.78 -14.08
N TYR A 119 3.30 20.83 -13.17
CA TYR A 119 2.84 19.45 -13.34
C TYR A 119 1.32 19.34 -13.50
N GLN A 120 0.55 20.12 -12.73
CA GLN A 120 -0.91 20.18 -12.85
C GLN A 120 -1.37 20.81 -14.17
N GLU A 121 -0.75 21.91 -14.60
CA GLU A 121 -1.12 22.65 -15.83
C GLU A 121 -0.99 21.80 -17.09
N ILE A 122 -0.03 20.86 -17.13
CA ILE A 122 0.16 19.91 -18.24
C ILE A 122 -0.43 18.52 -17.93
N ASN A 123 -1.39 18.46 -17.01
CA ASN A 123 -2.21 17.29 -16.71
C ASN A 123 -1.47 16.06 -16.11
N GLY A 124 -0.37 16.29 -15.39
CA GLY A 124 0.43 15.21 -14.82
C GLY A 124 -0.26 14.39 -13.74
N TYR A 125 -1.20 14.98 -12.99
CA TYR A 125 -1.94 14.22 -11.98
C TYR A 125 -2.82 13.12 -12.56
N GLN A 126 -3.12 13.14 -13.86
CA GLN A 126 -3.82 12.04 -14.54
C GLN A 126 -3.05 10.73 -14.43
N GLU A 127 -1.72 10.75 -14.58
CA GLU A 127 -0.90 9.53 -14.52
C GLU A 127 -0.91 8.91 -13.11
N LEU A 128 -0.80 9.74 -12.06
CA LEU A 128 -0.89 9.25 -10.68
C LEU A 128 -2.30 8.74 -10.37
N ALA A 129 -3.32 9.47 -10.79
CA ALA A 129 -4.72 9.10 -10.61
C ALA A 129 -5.04 7.75 -11.27
N LEU A 130 -4.57 7.54 -12.50
CA LEU A 130 -4.75 6.29 -13.24
C LEU A 130 -4.14 5.10 -12.49
N ARG A 131 -2.92 5.28 -11.99
CA ARG A 131 -2.18 4.23 -11.25
C ARG A 131 -2.83 3.91 -9.90
N TYR A 132 -3.28 4.92 -9.17
CA TYR A 132 -4.05 4.70 -7.94
C TYR A 132 -5.39 4.01 -8.22
N ALA A 133 -6.11 4.44 -9.26
CA ALA A 133 -7.37 3.82 -9.69
C ALA A 133 -7.17 2.34 -10.03
N LYS A 134 -6.11 2.00 -10.78
CA LYS A 134 -5.72 0.61 -11.05
C LYS A 134 -5.55 -0.19 -9.77
N ASN A 135 -4.75 0.28 -8.81
CA ASN A 135 -4.53 -0.46 -7.56
C ASN A 135 -5.80 -0.66 -6.71
N ILE A 136 -6.72 0.32 -6.72
CA ILE A 136 -8.01 0.21 -6.05
C ILE A 136 -8.84 -0.91 -6.71
N LEU A 137 -9.04 -0.83 -8.03
CA LEU A 137 -9.93 -1.71 -8.79
C LEU A 137 -9.34 -3.13 -9.01
N LEU A 138 -8.01 -3.28 -9.02
CA LEU A 138 -7.35 -4.60 -9.04
C LEU A 138 -7.50 -5.35 -7.72
N GLY A 139 -7.86 -4.66 -6.63
CA GLY A 139 -7.84 -5.23 -5.29
C GLY A 139 -6.44 -5.49 -4.76
N THR A 140 -5.41 -4.77 -5.24
CA THR A 140 -4.00 -4.94 -4.78
C THR A 140 -3.89 -4.78 -3.25
N TRP A 141 -4.76 -3.95 -2.68
CA TRP A 141 -4.87 -3.70 -1.24
C TRP A 141 -5.37 -4.89 -0.41
N LEU A 142 -5.85 -5.96 -1.04
CA LEU A 142 -6.19 -7.22 -0.37
C LEU A 142 -4.97 -8.09 -0.06
N TRP A 143 -3.80 -7.76 -0.64
CA TRP A 143 -2.57 -8.54 -0.51
C TRP A 143 -2.83 -10.02 -0.85
N ARG A 144 -2.43 -10.94 0.03
CA ARG A 144 -2.61 -12.40 -0.14
C ARG A 144 -4.07 -12.82 -0.29
N ASN A 145 -5.03 -12.06 0.27
CA ASN A 145 -6.45 -12.40 0.17
C ASN A 145 -7.02 -12.19 -1.24
N ARG A 146 -6.24 -11.64 -2.18
CA ARG A 146 -6.58 -11.60 -3.60
C ARG A 146 -6.52 -13.00 -4.24
N GLU A 147 -5.76 -13.94 -3.66
CA GLU A 147 -5.73 -15.34 -4.05
C GLU A 147 -7.03 -16.03 -3.61
N CYS A 148 -8.12 -15.75 -4.32
CA CYS A 148 -9.48 -16.16 -3.98
C CYS A 148 -10.21 -16.73 -5.20
N ARG A 149 -11.41 -17.29 -4.99
CA ARG A 149 -12.19 -17.91 -6.08
C ARG A 149 -12.81 -16.87 -7.02
N ARG A 150 -13.31 -15.76 -6.45
CA ARG A 150 -13.93 -14.65 -7.17
C ARG A 150 -13.68 -13.36 -6.41
N LEU A 151 -13.51 -12.25 -7.14
CA LEU A 151 -13.29 -10.95 -6.54
C LEU A 151 -14.07 -9.88 -7.28
N SER A 152 -14.99 -9.25 -6.57
CA SER A 152 -15.70 -8.05 -7.01
C SER A 152 -15.26 -6.85 -6.16
N ILE A 153 -14.95 -5.72 -6.82
CA ILE A 153 -14.56 -4.47 -6.16
C ILE A 153 -15.63 -3.42 -6.45
N GLU A 154 -16.21 -2.87 -5.39
CA GLU A 154 -17.16 -1.77 -5.42
C GLU A 154 -16.50 -0.51 -4.82
N VAL A 155 -16.63 0.61 -5.52
CA VAL A 155 -16.17 1.92 -5.06
C VAL A 155 -17.36 2.88 -5.10
N THR A 156 -17.71 3.46 -3.95
CA THR A 156 -18.72 4.52 -3.86
C THR A 156 -18.03 5.84 -3.52
N THR A 157 -18.15 6.84 -4.40
CA THR A 157 -17.51 8.15 -4.23
C THR A 157 -18.41 9.15 -3.50
N SER A 158 -17.81 10.23 -2.98
CA SER A 158 -18.53 11.37 -2.40
C SER A 158 -19.51 12.04 -3.37
N ASP A 159 -19.28 11.88 -4.68
CA ASP A 159 -20.14 12.39 -5.75
C ASP A 159 -21.37 11.47 -5.96
N SER A 160 -21.60 10.51 -5.06
CA SER A 160 -22.67 9.50 -5.10
C SER A 160 -22.60 8.59 -6.34
N GLN A 161 -21.41 8.42 -6.92
CA GLN A 161 -21.17 7.49 -8.02
C GLN A 161 -20.69 6.14 -7.48
N THR A 162 -21.31 5.05 -7.93
CA THR A 162 -20.89 3.68 -7.60
C THR A 162 -20.29 3.02 -8.83
N LEU A 163 -19.08 2.49 -8.69
CA LEU A 163 -18.33 1.76 -9.71
C LEU A 163 -18.13 0.33 -9.25
N ILE A 164 -18.34 -0.66 -10.12
CA ILE A 164 -18.25 -2.08 -9.77
C ILE A 164 -17.44 -2.83 -10.82
N VAL A 165 -16.43 -3.57 -10.37
CA VAL A 165 -15.63 -4.50 -11.18
C VAL A 165 -15.82 -5.91 -10.65
N GLU A 166 -16.55 -6.76 -11.36
CA GLU A 166 -17.01 -8.09 -10.86
C GLU A 166 -15.96 -9.20 -10.88
N ASN A 167 -14.94 -9.11 -11.75
CA ASN A 167 -13.94 -10.17 -11.96
C ASN A 167 -12.50 -9.63 -11.86
N ALA A 168 -12.20 -8.91 -10.79
CA ALA A 168 -10.88 -8.27 -10.59
C ALA A 168 -9.70 -9.27 -10.53
N THR A 169 -9.96 -10.57 -10.31
CA THR A 169 -8.93 -11.63 -10.43
C THR A 169 -8.42 -11.84 -11.85
N ARG A 170 -9.20 -11.48 -12.88
CA ARG A 170 -8.80 -11.57 -14.29
C ARG A 170 -8.03 -10.35 -14.78
N LEU A 171 -8.08 -9.27 -14.01
CA LEU A 171 -7.39 -8.04 -14.33
C LEU A 171 -5.92 -8.11 -13.88
N SER A 172 -5.06 -7.41 -14.60
CA SER A 172 -3.66 -7.24 -14.24
C SER A 172 -3.18 -5.83 -14.53
N TRP A 173 -2.07 -5.45 -13.93
CA TRP A 173 -1.51 -4.10 -14.00
C TRP A 173 -1.13 -3.68 -15.44
N TYR A 174 -0.52 -4.60 -16.18
CA TYR A 174 -0.07 -4.44 -17.57
C TYR A 174 -0.99 -5.10 -18.61
N GLY A 175 -2.07 -5.76 -18.17
CA GLY A 175 -2.98 -6.48 -19.07
C GLY A 175 -4.09 -5.60 -19.64
N HIS A 176 -4.83 -6.18 -20.57
CA HIS A 176 -6.04 -5.56 -21.12
C HIS A 176 -7.21 -5.67 -20.13
N TRP A 177 -7.95 -4.58 -19.98
CA TRP A 177 -9.17 -4.51 -19.18
C TRP A 177 -10.35 -4.58 -20.14
N ASP A 178 -11.35 -5.40 -19.82
CA ASP A 178 -12.60 -5.43 -20.58
C ASP A 178 -13.31 -4.06 -20.53
N GLU A 179 -14.22 -3.82 -21.48
CA GLU A 179 -14.88 -2.52 -21.68
C GLU A 179 -15.53 -1.96 -20.40
N ALA A 180 -16.25 -2.80 -19.65
CA ALA A 180 -16.91 -2.39 -18.41
C ALA A 180 -15.90 -2.03 -17.31
N SER A 181 -14.85 -2.84 -17.15
CA SER A 181 -13.77 -2.55 -16.21
C SER A 181 -12.97 -1.29 -16.61
N ALA A 182 -12.74 -1.07 -17.91
CA ALA A 182 -12.06 0.10 -18.44
C ALA A 182 -12.86 1.39 -18.23
N GLU A 183 -14.19 1.35 -18.41
CA GLU A 183 -15.07 2.48 -18.10
C GLU A 183 -15.03 2.85 -16.61
N CYS A 184 -15.02 1.84 -15.73
CA CYS A 184 -14.83 2.06 -14.28
C CYS A 184 -13.47 2.70 -13.98
N LEU A 185 -12.41 2.25 -14.65
CA LEU A 185 -11.07 2.80 -14.50
C LEU A 185 -11.01 4.26 -14.94
N GLU A 186 -11.60 4.61 -16.08
CA GLU A 186 -11.66 5.98 -16.58
C GLU A 186 -12.40 6.91 -15.61
N LYS A 187 -13.59 6.51 -15.16
CA LYS A 187 -14.40 7.27 -14.19
C LYS A 187 -13.67 7.49 -12.88
N LEU A 188 -13.07 6.44 -12.32
CA LEU A 188 -12.30 6.55 -11.08
C LEU A 188 -11.03 7.40 -11.25
N THR A 189 -10.37 7.30 -12.40
CA THR A 189 -9.21 8.13 -12.75
C THR A 189 -9.58 9.61 -12.77
N ALA A 190 -10.69 9.97 -13.43
CA ALA A 190 -11.17 11.34 -13.47
C ALA A 190 -11.49 11.89 -12.06
N TYR A 191 -12.14 11.07 -11.22
CA TYR A 191 -12.41 11.43 -9.82
C TYR A 191 -11.13 11.65 -9.01
N LEU A 192 -10.17 10.73 -9.08
CA LEU A 192 -8.89 10.83 -8.36
C LEU A 192 -8.02 11.98 -8.86
N MET A 193 -8.04 12.27 -10.16
CA MET A 193 -7.31 13.39 -10.76
C MET A 193 -7.81 14.72 -10.18
N ARG A 194 -9.13 14.93 -10.10
CA ARG A 194 -9.72 16.07 -9.38
C ARG A 194 -9.24 16.09 -7.93
N ALA A 195 -9.36 14.96 -7.23
CA ALA A 195 -9.02 14.86 -5.82
C ALA A 195 -7.55 15.17 -5.46
N LEU A 196 -6.62 14.88 -6.38
CA LEU A 196 -5.19 15.13 -6.20
C LEU A 196 -4.77 16.54 -6.63
N SER A 197 -5.65 17.30 -7.29
CA SER A 197 -5.31 18.57 -7.94
C SER A 197 -6.16 19.75 -7.46
N ASP A 198 -7.30 19.49 -6.80
CA ASP A 198 -8.17 20.52 -6.22
C ASP A 198 -7.94 20.65 -4.70
N PRO A 199 -7.37 21.77 -4.22
CA PRO A 199 -7.15 22.01 -2.80
C PRO A 199 -8.41 22.47 -2.04
N THR A 200 -9.51 22.78 -2.74
CA THR A 200 -10.69 23.42 -2.16
C THR A 200 -11.77 22.43 -1.73
N GLU A 201 -11.79 21.24 -2.32
CA GLU A 201 -12.76 20.18 -2.03
C GLU A 201 -12.17 19.06 -1.17
N TYR A 202 -13.04 18.37 -0.43
CA TYR A 202 -12.69 17.17 0.30
C TYR A 202 -13.28 15.94 -0.38
N PHE A 203 -12.40 15.07 -0.86
CA PHE A 203 -12.79 13.85 -1.56
C PHE A 203 -12.79 12.66 -0.62
N TYR A 204 -13.78 11.81 -0.79
CA TYR A 204 -14.01 10.65 0.05
C TYR A 204 -14.58 9.51 -0.80
N MET A 205 -14.15 8.28 -0.55
CA MET A 205 -14.79 7.10 -1.11
C MET A 205 -14.81 5.95 -0.11
N ASP A 206 -15.82 5.11 -0.24
CA ASP A 206 -15.87 3.80 0.40
C ASP A 206 -15.50 2.73 -0.63
N VAL A 207 -14.52 1.90 -0.28
CA VAL A 207 -14.05 0.79 -1.11
C VAL A 207 -14.43 -0.51 -0.42
N LYS A 208 -15.06 -1.41 -1.18
CA LYS A 208 -15.55 -2.70 -0.67
C LYS A 208 -15.18 -3.80 -1.65
N ALA A 209 -14.52 -4.84 -1.14
CA ALA A 209 -14.31 -6.08 -1.86
C ALA A 209 -15.34 -7.11 -1.40
N LYS A 210 -15.95 -7.81 -2.36
CA LYS A 210 -16.65 -9.07 -2.14
C LYS A 210 -15.75 -10.20 -2.64
N ILE A 211 -15.37 -11.08 -1.74
CA ILE A 211 -14.35 -12.11 -1.94
C ILE A 211 -15.03 -13.48 -1.82
N GLY A 212 -15.09 -14.22 -2.93
CA GLY A 212 -15.57 -15.59 -2.96
C GLY A 212 -14.50 -16.54 -2.40
N VAL A 213 -14.87 -17.32 -1.39
CA VAL A 213 -13.96 -18.14 -0.59
C VAL A 213 -14.43 -19.59 -0.50
N GLY A 214 -13.52 -20.47 -0.11
CA GLY A 214 -13.80 -21.83 0.36
C GLY A 214 -14.05 -21.88 1.86
N TRP A 215 -14.79 -22.91 2.27
CA TRP A 215 -14.99 -23.19 3.69
C TRP A 215 -13.68 -23.67 4.30
N GLY A 216 -13.24 -23.01 5.37
CA GLY A 216 -11.94 -23.28 5.98
C GLY A 216 -10.76 -22.62 5.26
N ASP A 217 -10.97 -21.73 4.28
CA ASP A 217 -9.88 -20.93 3.72
C ASP A 217 -9.28 -20.04 4.82
N GLU A 218 -7.95 -19.95 4.85
CA GLU A 218 -7.26 -19.00 5.73
C GLU A 218 -7.38 -17.59 5.16
N VAL A 219 -7.76 -16.64 6.02
CA VAL A 219 -7.72 -15.20 5.73
C VAL A 219 -6.49 -14.61 6.40
N TYR A 220 -5.87 -13.64 5.72
CA TYR A 220 -4.59 -13.04 6.11
C TYR A 220 -4.75 -11.56 6.47
N PRO A 221 -5.10 -11.21 7.72
CA PRO A 221 -5.19 -9.82 8.21
C PRO A 221 -3.82 -9.13 8.33
N SER A 222 -3.77 -7.96 8.98
CA SER A 222 -2.47 -7.41 9.42
C SER A 222 -1.99 -8.18 10.64
N GLN A 223 -0.68 -8.32 10.77
CA GLN A 223 -0.06 -8.85 11.97
C GLN A 223 0.42 -7.68 12.83
N GLU A 224 0.19 -7.73 14.13
CA GLU A 224 0.72 -6.76 15.07
C GLU A 224 2.24 -6.94 15.24
N PHE A 225 2.94 -5.82 15.39
CA PHE A 225 4.36 -5.83 15.70
C PHE A 225 4.53 -5.94 17.22
N LEU A 226 5.15 -7.02 17.67
CA LEU A 226 5.40 -7.30 19.08
C LEU A 226 6.89 -7.05 19.37
N ASP A 227 7.19 -6.06 20.20
CA ASP A 227 8.56 -5.72 20.60
C ASP A 227 9.18 -6.82 21.48
N ASP A 228 8.38 -7.32 22.43
CA ASP A 228 8.78 -8.36 23.37
C ASP A 228 7.81 -9.55 23.33
N ARG A 229 8.33 -10.72 23.72
CA ARG A 229 7.51 -11.92 23.89
C ARG A 229 6.97 -11.96 25.32
N GLU A 230 5.66 -11.97 25.45
CA GLU A 230 4.99 -12.18 26.73
C GLU A 230 4.63 -13.66 26.92
N ASP A 231 4.91 -14.18 28.13
CA ASP A 231 4.58 -15.55 28.48
C ASP A 231 3.06 -15.77 28.49
N GLY A 232 2.62 -16.80 27.76
CA GLY A 232 1.20 -17.15 27.65
C GLY A 232 0.42 -16.35 26.60
N ALA A 233 1.04 -15.36 25.94
CA ALA A 233 0.44 -14.63 24.82
C ALA A 233 0.80 -15.26 23.45
N PRO A 234 -0.04 -15.10 22.42
CA PRO A 234 0.33 -15.52 21.07
C PRO A 234 1.54 -14.74 20.56
N THR A 235 2.49 -15.47 19.95
CA THR A 235 3.71 -14.93 19.33
C THR A 235 3.48 -14.30 17.95
N LYS A 236 2.33 -14.61 17.34
CA LYS A 236 1.77 -13.95 16.17
C LYS A 236 0.38 -13.48 16.59
N GLN A 237 0.17 -12.17 16.59
CA GLN A 237 -1.12 -11.55 16.90
C GLN A 237 -1.67 -10.87 15.65
N LEU A 238 -2.96 -11.00 15.43
CA LEU A 238 -3.63 -10.42 14.25
C LEU A 238 -4.36 -9.14 14.64
N ALA A 239 -4.35 -8.17 13.74
CA ALA A 239 -5.03 -6.89 13.94
C ALA A 239 -6.56 -7.10 13.88
N THR A 240 -7.27 -6.47 14.80
CA THR A 240 -8.74 -6.51 14.86
C THR A 240 -9.36 -5.11 14.95
N VAL A 241 -10.68 -5.07 14.82
CA VAL A 241 -11.52 -3.92 15.14
C VAL A 241 -12.87 -4.38 15.69
N GLU A 242 -13.42 -3.61 16.63
CA GLU A 242 -14.73 -3.85 17.21
C GLU A 242 -15.86 -3.45 16.23
N LEU A 243 -16.81 -4.35 16.02
CA LEU A 243 -18.07 -4.10 15.34
C LEU A 243 -19.08 -3.44 16.30
N LEU A 244 -20.13 -2.81 15.77
CA LEU A 244 -21.18 -2.17 16.58
C LEU A 244 -21.91 -3.12 17.55
N ASN A 245 -21.85 -4.43 17.30
CA ASN A 245 -22.41 -5.44 18.19
C ASN A 245 -21.44 -5.87 19.32
N GLY A 246 -20.31 -5.16 19.49
CA GLY A 246 -19.29 -5.40 20.51
C GLY A 246 -18.36 -6.58 20.23
N LYS A 247 -18.43 -7.18 19.03
CA LYS A 247 -17.56 -8.30 18.65
C LYS A 247 -16.34 -7.81 17.86
N GLU A 248 -15.18 -8.38 18.15
CA GLU A 248 -13.97 -8.16 17.36
C GLU A 248 -14.03 -8.90 16.02
N THR A 249 -13.53 -8.25 14.97
CA THR A 249 -13.32 -8.87 13.66
C THR A 249 -11.93 -8.60 13.14
N ALA A 250 -11.41 -9.51 12.34
CA ALA A 250 -10.12 -9.36 11.66
C ALA A 250 -10.03 -8.09 10.82
N ALA A 251 -8.86 -7.45 10.80
CA ALA A 251 -8.66 -6.15 10.16
C ALA A 251 -7.31 -5.98 9.44
N PHE A 252 -7.29 -5.04 8.50
CA PHE A 252 -6.05 -4.43 8.01
C PHE A 252 -5.80 -3.08 8.65
N HIS A 253 -4.53 -2.81 8.98
CA HIS A 253 -4.08 -1.46 9.30
C HIS A 253 -4.18 -0.57 8.06
N GLY A 254 -4.54 0.70 8.24
CA GLY A 254 -4.65 1.65 7.12
C GLY A 254 -3.32 1.88 6.41
N GLN A 255 -2.19 1.75 7.10
CA GLN A 255 -0.84 1.84 6.53
C GLN A 255 -0.59 0.71 5.50
N LYS A 256 -1.09 -0.50 5.76
CA LYS A 256 -0.97 -1.66 4.86
C LYS A 256 -1.79 -1.45 3.59
N ILE A 257 -2.97 -0.84 3.71
CA ILE A 257 -3.79 -0.42 2.56
C ILE A 257 -3.07 0.67 1.77
N GLY A 258 -2.64 1.75 2.44
CA GLY A 258 -1.93 2.85 1.79
C GLY A 258 -0.66 2.41 1.06
N ALA A 259 0.09 1.47 1.64
CA ALA A 259 1.26 0.87 1.00
C ALA A 259 0.93 0.15 -0.32
N ALA A 260 -0.18 -0.59 -0.37
CA ALA A 260 -0.62 -1.25 -1.59
C ALA A 260 -1.11 -0.24 -2.64
N LEU A 261 -1.88 0.77 -2.24
CA LEU A 261 -2.32 1.82 -3.17
C LEU A 261 -1.14 2.57 -3.80
N GLN A 262 -0.07 2.80 -3.03
CA GLN A 262 1.16 3.46 -3.45
C GLN A 262 2.15 2.55 -4.21
N SER A 263 1.77 1.31 -4.53
CA SER A 263 2.59 0.42 -5.35
C SER A 263 2.43 0.77 -6.83
N ILE A 264 3.04 1.89 -7.23
CA ILE A 264 2.84 2.53 -8.54
C ILE A 264 4.13 2.90 -9.26
N ASP A 265 5.31 2.73 -8.64
CA ASP A 265 6.59 3.11 -9.25
C ASP A 265 7.12 1.95 -10.10
N ASP A 266 6.87 1.98 -11.40
CA ASP A 266 7.60 1.18 -12.41
C ASP A 266 8.48 2.06 -13.31
N TRP A 267 8.82 3.27 -12.82
CA TRP A 267 9.68 4.22 -13.51
C TRP A 267 11.16 4.10 -13.08
N TRP A 268 11.49 3.11 -12.25
CA TRP A 268 12.81 2.97 -11.64
C TRP A 268 13.87 2.44 -12.62
N HIS A 269 13.47 1.85 -13.75
CA HIS A 269 14.34 1.38 -14.83
C HIS A 269 13.52 1.19 -16.11
N GLU A 270 14.17 1.22 -17.29
CA GLU A 270 13.51 0.98 -18.58
C GLU A 270 12.94 -0.46 -18.67
N GLU A 271 13.61 -1.41 -18.03
CA GLU A 271 13.20 -2.82 -17.92
C GLU A 271 12.48 -3.12 -16.60
N ALA A 272 11.73 -2.16 -16.05
CA ALA A 272 10.97 -2.40 -14.83
C ALA A 272 9.95 -3.53 -15.03
N ASP A 273 10.05 -4.58 -14.21
CA ASP A 273 9.24 -5.78 -14.29
C ASP A 273 7.97 -5.73 -13.42
N LYS A 274 7.92 -4.77 -12.49
CA LYS A 274 6.80 -4.57 -11.57
C LYS A 274 6.76 -3.16 -10.99
N PRO A 275 5.57 -2.68 -10.57
CA PRO A 275 5.47 -1.47 -9.79
C PRO A 275 5.93 -1.73 -8.34
N LEU A 276 6.78 -0.86 -7.84
CA LEU A 276 7.23 -0.84 -6.45
C LEU A 276 6.36 0.12 -5.64
N ARG A 277 6.31 -0.14 -4.32
CA ARG A 277 5.81 0.86 -3.38
C ARG A 277 6.71 2.09 -3.46
N VAL A 278 6.11 3.23 -3.77
CA VAL A 278 6.78 4.53 -3.78
C VAL A 278 7.46 4.77 -2.43
N ASN A 279 8.77 4.93 -2.48
CA ASN A 279 9.61 5.45 -1.41
C ASN A 279 10.85 6.10 -2.01
N GLU A 280 11.61 6.78 -1.17
CA GLU A 280 12.70 7.68 -1.54
C GLU A 280 13.83 6.98 -2.31
N TYR A 281 14.03 5.68 -2.05
CA TYR A 281 15.16 4.88 -2.57
C TYR A 281 14.74 3.66 -3.41
N GLY A 282 13.46 3.55 -3.79
CA GLY A 282 12.91 2.45 -4.57
C GLY A 282 13.13 1.06 -3.93
N ALA A 283 12.76 0.87 -2.66
CA ALA A 283 13.01 -0.40 -1.96
C ALA A 283 12.18 -1.56 -2.54
N ASP A 284 12.86 -2.55 -3.10
CA ASP A 284 12.30 -3.79 -3.60
C ASP A 284 12.42 -4.87 -2.52
N ARG A 285 11.31 -5.13 -1.84
CA ARG A 285 11.27 -6.06 -0.69
C ARG A 285 11.49 -7.52 -1.09
N GLU A 286 11.18 -7.89 -2.33
CA GLU A 286 11.32 -9.26 -2.81
C GLU A 286 12.79 -9.62 -3.00
N TYR A 287 13.54 -8.71 -3.61
CA TYR A 287 14.97 -8.89 -3.88
C TYR A 287 15.87 -8.30 -2.78
N VAL A 288 15.29 -7.56 -1.83
CA VAL A 288 16.00 -6.88 -0.73
C VAL A 288 17.06 -5.91 -1.26
N ILE A 289 16.70 -5.13 -2.28
CA ILE A 289 17.59 -4.13 -2.92
C ILE A 289 16.91 -2.77 -3.05
N ALA A 290 17.72 -1.70 -3.12
CA ALA A 290 17.26 -0.36 -3.46
C ALA A 290 17.41 -0.15 -4.98
N ARG A 291 16.28 -0.08 -5.71
CA ARG A 291 16.25 0.11 -7.17
C ARG A 291 16.63 1.53 -7.58
N ARG A 292 16.41 2.50 -6.69
CA ARG A 292 16.85 3.90 -6.84
C ARG A 292 17.95 4.20 -5.83
N HIS A 293 19.00 3.38 -5.82
CA HIS A 293 20.14 3.58 -4.94
C HIS A 293 20.89 4.86 -5.32
N VAL A 294 21.47 5.56 -4.33
CA VAL A 294 22.16 6.86 -4.51
C VAL A 294 23.29 6.84 -5.56
N SER A 295 23.86 5.67 -5.85
CA SER A 295 24.89 5.49 -6.87
C SER A 295 24.36 5.64 -8.31
N TYR A 296 23.05 5.54 -8.51
CA TYR A 296 22.43 5.57 -9.83
C TYR A 296 21.96 6.96 -10.27
N GLY A 297 21.99 7.97 -9.40
CA GLY A 297 21.60 9.33 -9.78
C GLY A 297 20.09 9.61 -9.74
N ASN A 298 19.25 8.61 -9.44
CA ASN A 298 17.80 8.64 -9.65
C ASN A 298 16.96 8.39 -8.39
N ASP A 299 17.54 8.60 -7.21
CA ASP A 299 16.81 8.63 -5.94
C ASP A 299 16.02 9.95 -5.78
N PHE A 300 15.02 9.95 -4.88
CA PHE A 300 14.15 11.11 -4.70
C PHE A 300 14.92 12.41 -4.38
N TYR A 301 15.93 12.34 -3.54
CA TYR A 301 16.66 13.54 -3.09
C TYR A 301 17.56 14.09 -4.19
N GLN A 302 18.19 13.22 -5.00
CA GLN A 302 18.94 13.67 -6.18
C GLN A 302 18.01 14.28 -7.24
N LEU A 303 16.86 13.66 -7.48
CA LEU A 303 15.89 14.14 -8.47
C LEU A 303 15.23 15.46 -8.05
N VAL A 304 14.80 15.61 -6.80
CA VAL A 304 14.13 16.83 -6.32
C VAL A 304 15.06 18.04 -6.28
N ARG A 305 16.38 17.84 -6.10
CA ARG A 305 17.36 18.94 -6.21
C ARG A 305 17.36 19.59 -7.60
N ASN A 306 16.99 18.85 -8.65
CA ASN A 306 16.91 19.33 -10.03
C ASN A 306 15.55 19.98 -10.39
N THR A 307 14.74 20.37 -9.40
CA THR A 307 13.39 20.94 -9.60
C THR A 307 13.31 22.06 -10.65
N GLU A 308 14.27 22.99 -10.67
CA GLU A 308 14.29 24.09 -11.64
C GLU A 308 14.40 23.59 -13.09
N ASN A 309 15.32 22.66 -13.34
CA ASN A 309 15.49 22.05 -14.66
C ASN A 309 14.24 21.26 -15.09
N TRP A 310 13.57 20.58 -14.15
CA TRP A 310 12.31 19.89 -14.44
C TRP A 310 11.21 20.86 -14.87
N ILE A 311 11.06 21.99 -14.17
CA ILE A 311 10.09 23.03 -14.53
C ILE A 311 10.38 23.56 -15.93
N GLU A 312 11.63 23.98 -16.20
CA GLU A 312 12.04 24.49 -17.51
C GLU A 312 11.79 23.48 -18.63
N THR A 313 12.18 22.23 -18.42
CA THR A 313 12.02 21.14 -19.39
C THR A 313 10.54 20.86 -19.68
N MET A 314 9.70 20.77 -18.64
CA MET A 314 8.26 20.53 -18.79
C MET A 314 7.57 21.71 -19.47
N THR A 315 7.91 22.95 -19.11
CA THR A 315 7.35 24.14 -19.75
C THR A 315 7.72 24.22 -21.23
N ALA A 316 8.98 23.93 -21.58
CA ALA A 316 9.46 23.99 -22.96
C ALA A 316 8.90 22.85 -23.84
N SER A 317 8.89 21.61 -23.32
CA SER A 317 8.51 20.42 -24.09
C SER A 317 7.01 20.12 -24.07
N GLN A 318 6.27 20.61 -23.07
CA GLN A 318 4.89 20.19 -22.76
C GLN A 318 4.77 18.67 -22.53
N THR A 319 5.86 18.03 -22.07
CA THR A 319 5.91 16.61 -21.73
C THR A 319 6.40 16.43 -20.30
N ILE A 320 5.97 15.35 -19.65
CA ILE A 320 6.36 15.04 -18.27
C ILE A 320 7.35 13.87 -18.27
N PRO A 321 8.58 14.06 -17.76
CA PRO A 321 9.50 12.96 -17.54
C PRO A 321 9.01 12.00 -16.46
N ASN A 322 9.31 10.71 -16.63
CA ASN A 322 8.99 9.65 -15.64
C ASN A 322 9.53 9.97 -14.23
N ASP A 323 10.70 10.59 -14.12
CA ASP A 323 11.26 11.01 -12.84
C ASP A 323 10.41 12.06 -12.12
N VAL A 324 9.69 12.91 -12.87
CA VAL A 324 8.76 13.88 -12.26
C VAL A 324 7.51 13.17 -11.75
N HIS A 325 6.99 12.16 -12.46
CA HIS A 325 5.92 11.31 -11.91
C HIS A 325 6.36 10.64 -10.60
N PHE A 326 7.58 10.12 -10.54
CA PHE A 326 8.16 9.57 -9.32
C PHE A 326 8.26 10.63 -8.20
N ILE A 327 8.84 11.81 -8.45
CA ILE A 327 8.92 12.91 -7.47
C ILE A 327 7.52 13.22 -6.92
N MET A 328 6.56 13.47 -7.80
CA MET A 328 5.20 13.85 -7.39
C MET A 328 4.52 12.72 -6.62
N SER A 329 4.77 11.46 -6.96
CA SER A 329 4.27 10.32 -6.20
C SER A 329 4.83 10.27 -4.76
N VAL A 330 6.11 10.59 -4.56
CA VAL A 330 6.74 10.67 -3.23
C VAL A 330 6.16 11.85 -2.43
N LEU A 331 5.91 12.99 -3.07
CA LEU A 331 5.26 14.14 -2.41
C LEU A 331 3.81 13.81 -2.02
N SER A 332 3.04 13.13 -2.88
CA SER A 332 1.68 12.65 -2.56
C SER A 332 1.68 11.56 -1.47
N LYS A 333 2.72 10.74 -1.37
CA LYS A 333 2.91 9.81 -0.24
C LYS A 333 3.02 10.57 1.08
N GLY A 334 3.65 11.74 1.04
CA GLY A 334 4.00 12.53 2.21
C GLY A 334 5.16 11.93 3.00
N GLY A 335 5.68 12.70 3.95
CA GLY A 335 6.83 12.32 4.76
C GLY A 335 7.66 13.51 5.21
N LEU A 336 8.67 13.20 6.01
CA LEU A 336 9.68 14.14 6.49
C LEU A 336 10.91 14.05 5.58
N PHE A 337 11.26 15.16 4.93
CA PHE A 337 12.35 15.26 3.95
C PHE A 337 13.46 16.20 4.42
N ASN A 338 13.68 16.27 5.74
CA ASN A 338 14.62 17.18 6.37
C ASN A 338 16.07 16.87 5.98
N CYS A 339 16.86 17.89 5.64
CA CYS A 339 18.31 17.77 5.64
C CYS A 339 18.88 18.00 7.06
N SER A 340 19.87 17.19 7.48
CA SER A 340 20.60 17.47 8.71
C SER A 340 21.53 18.67 8.50
N LYS A 341 21.60 19.61 9.46
CA LYS A 341 22.73 20.56 9.47
C LYS A 341 24.04 19.76 9.54
N ALA A 342 25.01 20.10 8.68
CA ALA A 342 26.37 19.61 8.85
C ALA A 342 26.82 19.96 10.29
N LYS A 343 27.32 18.95 11.01
CA LYS A 343 27.85 19.15 12.37
C LYS A 343 29.13 19.98 12.34
#